data_AF-Q5N6V1-F1
#
_entry.id   AF-Q5N6V1-F1
#
_cell.length_a   1.000
_cell.length_b   1.000
_cell.length_c   1.000
_cell.angle_alpha   90.00
_cell.angle_beta   90.00
_cell.angle_gamma   90.00
#
_symmetry.space_group_name_H-M   'P 1'
#
loop_
_entity.id
_entity.type
_entity.pdbx_description
1 polymer ?
#
loop_
_entity_poly.entity_id
_entity_poly.type
_entity_poly.pdbx_seq_one_letter_code
_entity_poly.pdbx_strand_id
1 'polypeptide(L)'
;MECAFETDHVSFEDAEWWTAEDMIKRWILATKLVAKALAVMQRQLQAQSCGAFDRFKNDYFMAIAKNSIFVLLRFANGFTTTEAPDKLVYVLEMYEALSNATPGLLLLFTEQRVELVSRQVEVVLAKLARALRAMIGGLIARIRKADCPQTTGSAARGVGVHPLTRYAMTCVELLSPHRAALDLILANGAGESVTSLGSLVAVLVTSLERHLEEINPKLSNDDDDAAAAAAASRHLFLATNASYVARRAVDAGVEPLLGDGWAARRGSLIARYVASYVEACWAPVAACLETAGRKPVKVAAKFSSAFDEAYESQVHREIPDPALRDALRKAASEMVVPAYSAYLQNHPKLQKNVRHTAGELDRLLWELFEGEAAERNKLLL
;
A
#
# COMPACT_ATOMS: atom_id res chain seq x y z
N MET A 1 14.72 48.45 1.82
CA MET A 1 15.40 47.91 0.63
C MET A 1 14.92 46.48 0.48
N GLU A 2 13.86 46.29 -0.30
CA GLU A 2 13.30 44.96 -0.61
C GLU A 2 14.29 44.25 -1.54
N CYS A 3 14.93 43.19 -1.07
CA CYS A 3 15.70 42.31 -1.95
C CYS A 3 14.69 41.47 -2.74
N ALA A 4 14.46 41.86 -3.99
CA ALA A 4 13.80 41.02 -4.97
C ALA A 4 14.61 39.72 -5.16
N PHE A 5 13.92 38.58 -5.11
CA PHE A 5 14.49 37.30 -5.46
C PHE A 5 14.73 37.29 -6.97
N GLU A 6 15.99 37.35 -7.40
CA GLU A 6 16.35 36.94 -8.76
C GLU A 6 16.08 35.44 -8.89
N THR A 7 15.04 35.13 -9.66
CA THR A 7 14.60 33.78 -10.02
C THR A 7 15.50 33.20 -11.10
N ASP A 8 16.71 32.79 -10.73
CA ASP A 8 17.45 31.84 -11.54
C ASP A 8 16.94 30.43 -11.23
N HIS A 9 16.12 29.89 -12.13
CA HIS A 9 15.76 28.48 -12.15
C HIS A 9 17.03 27.66 -12.33
N VAL A 10 17.50 27.03 -11.26
CA VAL A 10 18.55 26.02 -11.37
C VAL A 10 17.92 24.77 -11.97
N SER A 11 18.19 24.53 -13.26
CA SER A 11 17.91 23.24 -13.88
C SER A 11 18.89 22.22 -13.29
N PHE A 12 18.37 21.19 -12.63
CA PHE A 12 19.16 20.09 -12.07
C PHE A 12 19.33 18.93 -13.08
N GLU A 13 18.92 19.12 -14.33
CA GLU A 13 18.93 18.06 -15.36
C GLU A 13 20.33 17.81 -15.96
N ASP A 14 21.29 18.73 -15.78
CA ASP A 14 22.61 18.66 -16.44
C ASP A 14 23.74 18.07 -15.57
N ALA A 15 23.45 17.58 -14.36
CA ALA A 15 24.47 16.98 -13.49
C ALA A 15 24.58 15.47 -13.77
N GLU A 16 25.33 15.10 -14.82
CA GLU A 16 25.49 13.73 -15.33
C GLU A 16 25.80 12.64 -14.26
N TRP A 17 26.25 12.98 -13.04
CA TRP A 17 26.80 12.01 -12.06
C TRP A 17 26.04 11.94 -10.72
N TRP A 18 24.90 12.63 -10.56
CA TRP A 18 24.11 12.60 -9.31
C TRP A 18 22.61 12.50 -9.57
N THR A 19 21.93 11.52 -8.96
CA THR A 19 20.46 11.51 -8.96
C THR A 19 19.91 12.60 -8.04
N ALA A 20 18.67 13.03 -8.29
CA ALA A 20 17.98 13.96 -7.38
C ALA A 20 17.94 13.42 -5.94
N GLU A 21 17.76 12.11 -5.77
CA GLU A 21 17.83 11.43 -4.47
C GLU A 21 19.18 11.65 -3.77
N ASP A 22 20.29 11.44 -4.48
CA ASP A 22 21.63 11.60 -3.90
C ASP A 22 21.88 13.04 -3.45
N MET A 23 21.43 14.01 -4.26
CA MET A 23 21.53 15.42 -3.91
C MET A 23 20.71 15.76 -2.66
N ILE A 24 19.51 15.20 -2.53
CA ILE A 24 18.64 15.40 -1.37
C ILE A 24 19.27 14.79 -0.11
N LYS A 25 19.77 13.56 -0.17
CA LYS A 25 20.45 12.90 0.96
C LYS A 25 21.66 13.71 1.44
N ARG A 26 22.46 14.23 0.51
CA ARG A 26 23.59 15.12 0.82
C ARG A 26 23.15 16.44 1.42
N TRP A 27 22.09 17.04 0.89
CA TRP A 27 21.53 18.26 1.44
C TRP A 27 20.99 18.06 2.87
N ILE A 28 20.31 16.94 3.15
CA ILE A 28 19.85 16.60 4.51
C ILE A 28 21.03 16.53 5.49
N LEU A 29 22.13 15.90 5.10
CA LEU A 29 23.36 15.86 5.91
C LEU A 29 23.97 17.25 6.09
N ALA A 30 24.07 18.03 5.00
CA ALA A 30 24.61 19.38 5.03
C ALA A 30 23.79 20.29 5.97
N THR A 31 22.46 20.25 5.91
CA THR A 31 21.58 21.02 6.79
C THR A 31 21.84 20.71 8.27
N LYS A 32 21.97 19.42 8.62
CA LYS A 32 22.30 18.99 9.99
C LYS A 32 23.68 19.46 10.43
N LEU A 33 24.69 19.38 9.56
CA LEU A 33 26.06 19.78 9.87
C LEU A 33 26.19 21.30 10.00
N VAL A 34 25.60 22.06 9.09
CA VAL A 34 25.60 23.53 9.11
C VAL A 34 24.94 24.03 10.39
N ALA A 35 23.77 23.50 10.76
CA ALA A 35 23.10 23.88 12.01
C ALA A 35 24.00 23.67 13.25
N LYS A 36 24.66 22.50 13.34
CA LYS A 36 25.60 22.20 14.43
C LYS A 36 26.84 23.11 14.41
N ALA A 37 27.42 23.33 13.23
CA ALA A 37 28.60 24.16 13.06
C ALA A 37 28.32 25.62 13.48
N LEU A 38 27.20 26.18 13.04
CA LEU A 38 26.77 27.52 13.44
C LEU A 38 26.54 27.59 14.96
N ALA A 39 25.91 26.58 15.57
CA ALA A 39 25.72 26.52 17.02
C ALA A 39 27.04 26.44 17.82
N VAL A 40 28.06 25.74 17.29
CA VAL A 40 29.39 25.70 17.91
C VAL A 40 30.11 27.03 17.74
N MET A 41 30.09 27.60 16.53
CA MET A 41 30.71 28.89 16.22
C MET A 41 30.14 30.00 17.09
N GLN A 42 28.82 30.05 17.27
CA GLN A 42 28.18 31.04 18.14
C GLN A 42 28.69 30.92 19.57
N ARG A 43 28.69 29.71 20.14
CA ARG A 43 29.16 29.46 21.51
C ARG A 43 30.62 29.86 21.70
N GLN A 44 31.48 29.49 20.76
CA GLN A 44 32.91 29.83 20.81
C GLN A 44 33.14 31.34 20.71
N LEU A 45 32.41 32.01 19.81
CA LEU A 45 32.53 33.46 19.61
C LEU A 45 32.08 34.23 20.86
N GLN A 46 31.04 33.77 21.55
CA GLN A 46 30.55 34.39 22.78
C GLN A 46 31.44 34.09 24.00
N ALA A 47 32.13 32.96 24.03
CA ALA A 47 33.00 32.58 25.15
C ALA A 47 34.34 33.34 25.19
N GLN A 48 34.83 33.79 24.04
CA GLN A 48 36.09 34.56 23.96
C GLN A 48 35.83 36.03 24.32
N SER A 49 36.82 36.75 24.87
CA SER A 49 36.80 38.22 24.91
C SER A 49 37.68 38.75 23.78
N CYS A 50 37.13 39.65 22.96
CA CYS A 50 37.81 40.21 21.79
C CYS A 50 37.91 41.75 21.86
N GLY A 51 37.73 42.34 23.04
CA GLY A 51 37.85 43.78 23.27
C GLY A 51 36.84 44.58 22.47
N ALA A 52 37.30 45.55 21.67
CA ALA A 52 36.41 46.38 20.84
C ALA A 52 35.55 45.57 19.87
N PHE A 53 36.01 44.39 19.45
CA PHE A 53 35.27 43.50 18.56
C PHE A 53 34.05 42.85 19.22
N ASP A 54 33.97 42.83 20.56
CA ASP A 54 32.82 42.26 21.28
C ASP A 54 31.49 42.91 20.85
N ARG A 55 31.53 44.19 20.45
CA ARG A 55 30.37 44.94 19.92
C ARG A 55 29.88 44.46 18.55
N PHE A 56 30.74 43.80 17.77
CA PHE A 56 30.46 43.38 16.38
C PHE A 56 30.27 41.88 16.23
N LYS A 57 30.52 41.08 17.27
CA LYS A 57 30.43 39.61 17.23
C LYS A 57 29.12 39.09 16.68
N ASN A 58 28.01 39.67 17.15
CA ASN A 58 26.68 39.27 16.70
C ASN A 58 26.53 39.57 15.21
N ASP A 59 26.83 40.79 14.75
CA ASP A 59 26.72 41.14 13.33
C ASP A 59 27.61 40.28 12.43
N TYR A 60 28.82 39.97 12.87
CA TYR A 60 29.74 39.08 12.15
C TYR A 60 29.19 37.65 12.02
N PHE A 61 28.76 37.06 13.15
CA PHE A 61 28.13 35.74 13.16
C PHE A 61 26.88 35.70 12.26
N MET A 62 26.06 36.75 12.34
CA MET A 62 24.83 36.89 11.56
C MET A 62 25.09 36.84 10.06
N ALA A 63 26.12 37.55 9.56
CA ALA A 63 26.43 37.57 8.14
C ALA A 63 26.74 36.17 7.60
N ILE A 64 27.50 35.38 8.37
CA ILE A 64 27.85 34.00 8.02
C ILE A 64 26.63 33.09 8.11
N ALA A 65 25.93 33.10 9.25
CA ALA A 65 24.78 32.25 9.49
C ALA A 65 23.66 32.49 8.47
N LYS A 66 23.36 33.76 8.15
CA LYS A 66 22.37 34.13 7.15
C LYS A 66 22.75 33.54 5.79
N ASN A 67 23.96 33.78 5.29
CA ASN A 67 24.36 33.29 3.97
C ASN A 67 24.27 31.75 3.88
N SER A 68 24.75 31.03 4.91
CA SER A 68 24.66 29.57 4.96
C SER A 68 23.22 29.06 4.92
N ILE A 69 22.31 29.66 5.69
CA ILE A 69 20.88 29.28 5.69
C ILE A 69 20.24 29.57 4.34
N PHE A 70 20.53 30.72 3.72
CA PHE A 70 19.97 31.07 2.41
C PHE A 70 20.38 30.08 1.32
N VAL A 71 21.62 29.60 1.33
CA VAL A 71 22.07 28.55 0.39
C VAL A 71 21.27 27.27 0.58
N LEU A 72 21.06 26.83 1.83
CA LEU A 72 20.26 25.64 2.12
C LEU A 72 18.80 25.82 1.66
N LEU A 73 18.20 26.98 1.96
CA LEU A 73 16.83 27.31 1.57
C LEU A 73 16.65 27.42 0.06
N ARG A 74 17.62 27.98 -0.67
CA ARG A 74 17.59 28.08 -2.14
C ARG A 74 17.56 26.69 -2.77
N PHE A 75 18.37 25.76 -2.28
CA PHE A 75 18.35 24.38 -2.76
C PHE A 75 16.98 23.73 -2.51
N ALA A 76 16.44 23.83 -1.30
CA ALA A 76 15.13 23.27 -0.99
C ALA A 76 14.00 23.90 -1.83
N ASN A 77 14.08 25.21 -2.10
CA ASN A 77 13.12 25.90 -2.95
C ASN A 77 13.11 25.36 -4.39
N GLY A 78 14.22 24.77 -4.88
CA GLY A 78 14.29 24.13 -6.19
C GLY A 78 13.37 22.90 -6.34
N PHE A 79 12.98 22.26 -5.24
CA PHE A 79 12.08 21.11 -5.26
C PHE A 79 10.61 21.48 -5.02
N THR A 80 10.30 22.78 -4.81
CA THR A 80 8.94 23.22 -4.52
C THR A 80 8.00 23.22 -5.73
N THR A 81 8.55 23.08 -6.95
CA THR A 81 7.78 23.00 -8.19
C THR A 81 7.65 21.57 -8.71
N THR A 82 8.20 20.58 -8.00
CA THR A 82 8.10 19.19 -8.45
C THR A 82 6.73 18.61 -8.12
N GLU A 83 6.10 18.02 -9.13
CA GLU A 83 4.81 17.34 -8.98
C GLU A 83 4.93 15.83 -9.26
N ALA A 84 6.17 15.34 -9.40
CA ALA A 84 6.44 13.94 -9.71
C ALA A 84 6.18 13.05 -8.48
N PRO A 85 5.16 12.17 -8.49
CA PRO A 85 4.83 11.31 -7.35
C PRO A 85 5.97 10.37 -6.94
N ASP A 86 6.85 10.00 -7.87
CA ASP A 86 7.99 9.13 -7.58
C ASP A 86 9.07 9.85 -6.73
N LYS A 87 9.01 11.20 -6.65
CA LYS A 87 9.88 12.00 -5.79
C LYS A 87 9.30 12.31 -4.41
N LEU A 88 8.08 11.84 -4.12
CA LEU A 88 7.29 12.20 -2.94
C LEU A 88 8.06 11.99 -1.63
N VAL A 89 8.67 10.81 -1.45
CA VAL A 89 9.41 10.46 -0.21
C VAL A 89 10.61 11.37 -0.02
N TYR A 90 11.38 11.67 -1.07
CA TYR A 90 12.56 12.50 -0.95
C TYR A 90 12.24 13.96 -0.60
N VAL A 91 11.17 14.51 -1.19
CA VAL A 91 10.70 15.86 -0.85
C VAL A 91 10.15 15.91 0.58
N LEU A 92 9.55 14.81 1.04
CA LEU A 92 9.06 14.67 2.41
C LEU A 92 10.21 14.63 3.42
N GLU A 93 11.25 13.85 3.16
CA GLU A 93 12.48 13.83 3.94
C GLU A 93 13.16 15.21 3.99
N MET A 94 13.11 15.97 2.88
CA MET A 94 13.63 17.34 2.83
C MET A 94 12.83 18.29 3.72
N TYR A 95 11.50 18.21 3.65
CA TYR A 95 10.60 18.97 4.53
C TYR A 95 10.90 18.66 6.01
N GLU A 96 11.04 17.39 6.36
CA GLU A 96 11.38 16.96 7.72
C GLU A 96 12.74 17.46 8.17
N ALA A 97 13.77 17.32 7.33
CA ALA A 97 15.10 17.79 7.66
C ALA A 97 15.14 19.30 7.90
N LEU A 98 14.42 20.08 7.10
CA LEU A 98 14.29 21.52 7.31
C LEU A 98 13.51 21.83 8.58
N SER A 99 12.32 21.25 8.74
CA SER A 99 11.43 21.46 9.89
C SER A 99 12.13 21.14 11.22
N ASN A 100 12.85 20.02 11.28
CA ASN A 100 13.61 19.60 12.46
C ASN A 100 14.82 20.49 12.76
N ALA A 101 15.44 21.09 11.72
CA ALA A 101 16.56 22.02 11.91
C ALA A 101 16.10 23.41 12.35
N THR A 102 14.88 23.82 12.00
CA THR A 102 14.35 25.17 12.24
C THR A 102 14.50 25.64 13.69
N PRO A 103 14.05 24.91 14.74
CA PRO A 103 14.16 25.40 16.11
C PRO A 103 15.60 25.67 16.53
N GLY A 104 16.52 24.76 16.15
CA GLY A 104 17.94 24.91 16.44
C GLY A 104 18.59 26.08 15.70
N LEU A 105 18.15 26.36 14.47
CA LEU A 105 18.61 27.52 13.71
C LEU A 105 18.07 28.84 14.29
N LEU A 106 16.81 28.87 14.73
CA LEU A 106 16.20 30.10 15.27
C LEU A 106 16.83 30.52 16.60
N LEU A 107 17.28 29.58 17.43
CA LEU A 107 18.00 29.86 18.68
C LEU A 107 19.34 30.60 18.46
N LEU A 108 19.86 30.62 17.24
CA LEU A 108 21.12 31.28 16.91
C LEU A 108 20.99 32.80 16.74
N PHE A 109 19.77 33.33 16.76
CA PHE A 109 19.46 34.69 16.33
C PHE A 109 18.88 35.56 17.45
N THR A 110 19.10 36.88 17.35
CA THR A 110 18.48 37.89 18.24
C THR A 110 17.11 38.33 17.72
N GLU A 111 16.20 38.74 18.62
CA GLU A 111 14.75 38.92 18.37
C GLU A 111 14.37 39.52 17.00
N GLN A 112 14.90 40.70 16.65
CA GLN A 112 14.51 41.39 15.41
C GLN A 112 14.99 40.70 14.12
N ARG A 113 16.02 39.84 14.20
CA ARG A 113 16.57 39.11 13.04
C ARG A 113 16.11 37.66 12.98
N VAL A 114 15.60 37.11 14.10
CA VAL A 114 14.84 35.85 14.14
C VAL A 114 13.65 35.94 13.19
N GLU A 115 12.92 37.06 13.20
CA GLU A 115 11.72 37.24 12.38
C GLU A 115 11.98 37.08 10.87
N LEU A 116 13.06 37.69 10.34
CA LEU A 116 13.37 37.62 8.91
C LEU A 116 13.76 36.21 8.46
N VAL A 117 14.59 35.51 9.24
CA VAL A 117 15.02 34.14 8.90
C VAL A 117 13.86 33.17 9.10
N SER A 118 13.09 33.29 10.19
CA SER A 118 11.90 32.47 10.46
C SER A 118 10.90 32.57 9.32
N ARG A 119 10.55 33.80 8.91
CA ARG A 119 9.60 34.02 7.81
C ARG A 119 10.05 33.34 6.52
N GLN A 120 11.35 33.34 6.24
CA GLN A 120 11.85 32.74 5.00
C GLN A 120 11.88 31.20 5.04
N VAL A 121 12.24 30.63 6.20
CA VAL A 121 12.15 29.18 6.43
C VAL A 121 10.69 28.72 6.33
N GLU A 122 9.76 29.45 6.96
CA GLU A 122 8.32 29.19 6.90
C GLU A 122 7.78 29.24 5.46
N VAL A 123 8.19 30.24 4.66
CA VAL A 123 7.80 30.33 3.25
C VAL A 123 8.25 29.09 2.46
N VAL A 124 9.48 28.63 2.64
CA VAL A 124 9.98 27.43 1.94
C VAL A 124 9.26 26.17 2.42
N LEU A 125 9.06 26.00 3.73
CA LEU A 125 8.29 24.88 4.29
C LEU A 125 6.84 24.87 3.78
N ALA A 126 6.18 26.02 3.69
CA ALA A 126 4.83 26.14 3.16
C ALA A 126 4.75 25.75 1.68
N LYS A 127 5.75 26.17 0.87
CA LYS A 127 5.85 25.77 -0.53
C LYS A 127 6.10 24.26 -0.70
N LEU A 128 7.01 23.68 0.09
CA LEU A 128 7.26 22.24 0.10
C LEU A 128 6.00 21.46 0.50
N ALA A 129 5.30 21.90 1.54
CA ALA A 129 4.04 21.30 1.96
C ALA A 129 2.98 21.36 0.84
N ARG A 130 2.91 22.45 0.08
CA ARG A 130 2.02 22.56 -1.09
C ARG A 130 2.40 21.56 -2.20
N ALA A 131 3.68 21.43 -2.52
CA ALA A 131 4.17 20.45 -3.50
C ALA A 131 3.85 19.01 -3.06
N LEU A 132 4.04 18.70 -1.78
CA LEU A 132 3.71 17.40 -1.18
C LEU A 132 2.23 17.07 -1.30
N ARG A 133 1.33 18.03 -1.01
CA ARG A 133 -0.12 17.83 -1.22
C ARG A 133 -0.46 17.58 -2.69
N ALA A 134 0.14 18.32 -3.62
CA ALA A 134 -0.06 18.10 -5.06
C ALA A 134 0.39 16.70 -5.50
N MET A 135 1.57 16.24 -5.05
CA MET A 135 2.07 14.89 -5.33
C MET A 135 1.19 13.79 -4.73
N ILE A 136 0.67 13.99 -3.51
CA ILE A 136 -0.30 13.08 -2.88
C ILE A 136 -1.60 13.03 -3.69
N GLY A 137 -2.12 14.18 -4.13
CA GLY A 137 -3.27 14.26 -5.03
C GLY A 137 -3.01 13.50 -6.34
N GLY A 138 -1.82 13.64 -6.91
CA GLY A 138 -1.36 12.89 -8.10
C GLY A 138 -1.31 11.38 -7.88
N LEU A 139 -0.81 10.93 -6.72
CA LEU A 139 -0.81 9.51 -6.33
C LEU A 139 -2.24 8.95 -6.26
N ILE A 140 -3.16 9.65 -5.58
CA ILE A 140 -4.56 9.26 -5.48
C ILE A 140 -5.20 9.19 -6.88
N ALA A 141 -4.94 10.18 -7.73
CA ALA A 141 -5.45 10.21 -9.10
C ALA A 141 -4.91 9.04 -9.94
N ARG A 142 -3.63 8.68 -9.82
CA ARG A 142 -3.03 7.51 -10.48
C ARG A 142 -3.74 6.22 -10.11
N ILE A 143 -4.02 5.99 -8.83
CA ILE A 143 -4.72 4.79 -8.37
C ILE A 143 -6.19 4.79 -8.85
N ARG A 144 -6.85 5.95 -8.87
CA ARG A 144 -8.25 6.06 -9.31
C ARG A 144 -8.46 5.86 -10.81
N LYS A 145 -7.54 6.40 -11.62
CA LYS A 145 -7.63 6.40 -13.09
C LYS A 145 -6.96 5.19 -13.73
N ALA A 146 -6.13 4.48 -12.98
CA ALA A 146 -5.13 3.51 -13.44
C ALA A 146 -5.33 2.99 -14.89
N ASP A 147 -4.73 3.73 -15.82
CA ASP A 147 -4.16 3.22 -17.08
C ASP A 147 -2.91 2.42 -16.70
N CYS A 148 -3.06 1.31 -15.98
CA CYS A 148 -1.93 0.43 -15.72
C CYS A 148 -1.58 -0.29 -17.04
N PRO A 149 -0.31 -0.35 -17.48
CA PRO A 149 0.06 -1.20 -18.60
C PRO A 149 -0.48 -2.60 -18.36
N GLN A 150 -1.19 -3.12 -19.36
CA GLN A 150 -1.85 -4.43 -19.30
C GLN A 150 -0.86 -5.47 -18.78
N THR A 151 -1.30 -6.22 -17.78
CA THR A 151 -0.45 -7.14 -17.04
C THR A 151 -0.16 -8.38 -17.86
N THR A 152 1.12 -8.70 -18.04
CA THR A 152 1.59 -10.02 -18.48
C THR A 152 1.97 -10.81 -17.22
N GLY A 153 1.34 -11.98 -16.99
CA GLY A 153 1.66 -12.90 -15.87
C GLY A 153 0.46 -13.40 -15.06
N SER A 154 0.70 -13.99 -13.88
CA SER A 154 -0.32 -14.59 -12.97
C SER A 154 -1.48 -13.65 -12.61
N ALA A 155 -1.25 -12.34 -12.60
CA ALA A 155 -2.31 -11.32 -12.45
C ALA A 155 -3.32 -11.32 -13.62
N ALA A 156 -2.89 -11.67 -14.83
CA ALA A 156 -3.75 -11.84 -16.00
C ALA A 156 -4.70 -13.06 -15.88
N ARG A 157 -4.37 -14.02 -15.00
CA ARG A 157 -5.25 -15.15 -14.66
C ARG A 157 -6.23 -14.84 -13.52
N GLY A 158 -6.16 -13.64 -12.92
CA GLY A 158 -7.13 -13.19 -11.91
C GLY A 158 -7.03 -13.88 -10.54
N VAL A 159 -5.89 -14.45 -10.16
CA VAL A 159 -5.76 -15.19 -8.88
C VAL A 159 -4.74 -14.56 -7.93
N GLY A 160 -3.77 -13.82 -8.45
CA GLY A 160 -2.71 -13.19 -7.66
C GLY A 160 -3.02 -11.79 -7.17
N VAL A 161 -2.14 -11.29 -6.29
CA VAL A 161 -2.14 -9.88 -5.87
C VAL A 161 -1.89 -8.99 -7.10
N HIS A 162 -2.81 -8.06 -7.35
CA HIS A 162 -2.74 -7.15 -8.48
C HIS A 162 -1.56 -6.17 -8.33
N PRO A 163 -0.83 -5.82 -9.42
CA PRO A 163 0.29 -4.88 -9.34
C PRO A 163 -0.09 -3.52 -8.76
N LEU A 164 -1.29 -3.02 -9.05
CA LEU A 164 -1.78 -1.78 -8.46
C LEU A 164 -1.95 -1.91 -6.94
N THR A 165 -2.41 -3.06 -6.45
CA THR A 165 -2.51 -3.35 -5.01
C THR A 165 -1.14 -3.34 -4.35
N ARG A 166 -0.14 -3.97 -4.99
CA ARG A 166 1.24 -3.95 -4.51
C ARG A 166 1.78 -2.52 -4.46
N TYR A 167 1.65 -1.79 -5.57
CA TYR A 167 2.10 -0.41 -5.69
C TYR A 167 1.47 0.49 -4.61
N ALA A 168 0.15 0.44 -4.43
CA ALA A 168 -0.55 1.23 -3.44
C ALA A 168 -0.04 0.95 -2.02
N MET A 169 0.12 -0.33 -1.64
CA MET A 169 0.61 -0.69 -0.31
C MET A 169 2.10 -0.36 -0.12
N THR A 170 2.93 -0.48 -1.17
CA THR A 170 4.32 0.00 -1.13
C THR A 170 4.38 1.51 -0.88
N CYS A 171 3.51 2.31 -1.50
CA CYS A 171 3.42 3.73 -1.17
C CYS A 171 3.05 3.97 0.29
N VAL A 172 2.08 3.21 0.83
CA VAL A 172 1.68 3.30 2.25
C VAL A 172 2.85 2.98 3.18
N GLU A 173 3.60 1.91 2.89
CA GLU A 173 4.78 1.50 3.67
C GLU A 173 5.90 2.53 3.63
N LEU A 174 6.14 3.17 2.48
CA LEU A 174 7.15 4.22 2.35
C LEU A 174 6.74 5.52 3.06
N LEU A 175 5.44 5.80 3.17
CA LEU A 175 4.92 7.01 3.81
C LEU A 175 4.74 6.85 5.32
N SER A 176 4.52 5.63 5.83
CA SER A 176 4.22 5.41 7.25
C SER A 176 5.29 5.91 8.24
N PRO A 177 6.61 5.84 7.96
CA PRO A 177 7.63 6.37 8.85
C PRO A 177 7.56 7.90 9.02
N HIS A 178 6.96 8.60 8.06
CA HIS A 178 6.87 10.06 8.00
C HIS A 178 5.53 10.61 8.51
N ARG A 179 4.80 9.81 9.30
CA ARG A 179 3.47 10.14 9.81
C ARG A 179 3.37 11.54 10.40
N ALA A 180 4.30 11.91 11.30
CA ALA A 180 4.21 13.18 12.01
C ALA A 180 4.27 14.38 11.06
N ALA A 181 5.16 14.33 10.06
CA ALA A 181 5.25 15.38 9.04
C ALA A 181 4.02 15.38 8.13
N LEU A 182 3.55 14.20 7.71
CA LEU A 182 2.37 14.08 6.86
C LEU A 182 1.11 14.60 7.55
N ASP A 183 0.88 14.26 8.82
CA ASP A 183 -0.28 14.74 9.58
C ASP A 183 -0.24 16.29 9.70
N LEU A 184 0.93 16.89 9.93
CA LEU A 184 1.10 18.34 9.95
C LEU A 184 0.85 19.00 8.59
N ILE A 185 1.39 18.41 7.52
CA ILE A 185 1.21 18.91 6.15
C ILE A 185 -0.26 18.82 5.76
N LEU A 186 -0.90 17.67 5.97
CA LEU A 186 -2.26 17.40 5.50
C LEU A 186 -3.32 18.16 6.31
N ALA A 187 -3.11 18.39 7.61
CA ALA A 187 -4.05 19.16 8.44
C ALA A 187 -4.28 20.60 7.93
N ASN A 188 -3.29 21.19 7.27
CA ASN A 188 -3.34 22.56 6.77
C ASN A 188 -3.89 22.69 5.32
N GLY A 189 -4.41 21.60 4.74
CA GLY A 189 -5.07 21.60 3.43
C GLY A 189 -6.51 22.08 3.54
N ALA A 190 -6.78 23.36 3.22
CA ALA A 190 -8.13 23.90 3.24
C ALA A 190 -9.05 23.16 2.25
N GLY A 191 -10.01 22.37 2.76
CA GLY A 191 -11.08 21.75 1.97
C GLY A 191 -10.72 20.41 1.31
N GLU A 192 -9.58 19.79 1.65
CA GLU A 192 -9.19 18.49 1.09
C GLU A 192 -9.82 17.32 1.86
N SER A 193 -10.21 16.25 1.16
CA SER A 193 -10.73 15.01 1.76
C SER A 193 -9.68 14.23 2.59
N VAL A 194 -8.41 14.62 2.46
CA VAL A 194 -7.27 13.98 3.10
C VAL A 194 -6.65 14.96 4.10
N THR A 195 -6.78 14.67 5.38
CA THR A 195 -6.36 15.55 6.49
C THR A 195 -5.26 14.95 7.37
N SER A 196 -4.95 13.67 7.17
CA SER A 196 -3.97 12.88 7.93
C SER A 196 -3.49 11.69 7.12
N LEU A 197 -2.40 11.04 7.55
CA LEU A 197 -1.95 9.77 7.00
C LEU A 197 -3.07 8.71 7.05
N GLY A 198 -3.83 8.63 8.15
CA GLY A 198 -4.95 7.69 8.28
C GLY A 198 -6.01 7.90 7.19
N SER A 199 -6.44 9.16 6.98
CA SER A 199 -7.38 9.48 5.91
C SER A 199 -6.82 9.24 4.50
N LEU A 200 -5.51 9.47 4.30
CA LEU A 200 -4.84 9.18 3.03
C LEU A 200 -4.90 7.68 2.73
N VAL A 201 -4.47 6.85 3.68
CA VAL A 201 -4.48 5.39 3.53
C VAL A 201 -5.91 4.90 3.28
N ALA A 202 -6.91 5.40 4.01
CA ALA A 202 -8.31 5.07 3.77
C ALA A 202 -8.75 5.42 2.33
N VAL A 203 -8.43 6.62 1.83
CA VAL A 203 -8.76 7.04 0.46
C VAL A 203 -8.05 6.18 -0.59
N LEU A 204 -6.78 5.82 -0.38
CA LEU A 204 -6.02 4.95 -1.28
C LEU A 204 -6.64 3.55 -1.34
N VAL A 205 -6.96 2.96 -0.19
CA VAL A 205 -7.57 1.63 -0.07
C VAL A 205 -8.96 1.59 -0.73
N THR A 206 -9.84 2.56 -0.44
CA THR A 206 -11.16 2.62 -1.06
C THR A 206 -11.07 2.87 -2.57
N SER A 207 -10.13 3.70 -3.02
CA SER A 207 -9.93 3.97 -4.46
C SER A 207 -9.43 2.73 -5.20
N LEU A 208 -8.51 1.99 -4.58
CA LEU A 208 -7.99 0.72 -5.09
C LEU A 208 -9.11 -0.31 -5.21
N GLU A 209 -9.92 -0.48 -4.16
CA GLU A 209 -11.01 -1.47 -4.13
C GLU A 209 -12.04 -1.25 -5.21
N ARG A 210 -12.52 -0.01 -5.36
CA ARG A 210 -13.44 0.36 -6.44
C ARG A 210 -12.83 -0.02 -7.81
N HIS A 211 -11.54 0.26 -8.00
CA HIS A 211 -10.88 -0.06 -9.26
C HIS A 211 -10.71 -1.58 -9.48
N LEU A 212 -10.39 -2.35 -8.44
CA LEU A 212 -10.31 -3.81 -8.53
C LEU A 212 -11.68 -4.44 -8.84
N GLU A 213 -12.77 -3.84 -8.36
CA GLU A 213 -14.13 -4.26 -8.71
C GLU A 213 -14.52 -3.92 -10.16
N GLU A 214 -13.89 -2.89 -10.75
CA GLU A 214 -14.07 -2.43 -12.14
C GLU A 214 -13.21 -3.20 -13.17
N ILE A 215 -11.99 -3.63 -12.81
CA ILE A 215 -11.04 -4.36 -13.69
C ILE A 215 -11.59 -5.72 -14.16
N ASN A 216 -12.72 -6.17 -13.63
CA ASN A 216 -13.30 -7.46 -14.00
C ASN A 216 -13.45 -7.57 -15.53
N PRO A 217 -12.94 -8.64 -16.17
CA PRO A 217 -13.11 -8.82 -17.60
C PRO A 217 -14.60 -8.77 -17.92
N LYS A 218 -14.98 -7.94 -18.90
CA LYS A 218 -16.32 -7.94 -19.48
C LYS A 218 -16.60 -9.37 -19.95
N LEU A 219 -17.40 -10.11 -19.19
CA LEU A 219 -17.89 -11.43 -19.56
C LEU A 219 -19.14 -11.24 -20.41
N SER A 220 -18.94 -11.09 -21.72
CA SER A 220 -19.97 -11.38 -22.70
C SER A 220 -19.73 -12.82 -23.16
N ASN A 221 -20.35 -13.80 -22.52
CA ASN A 221 -20.57 -15.13 -23.08
C ASN A 221 -21.84 -15.68 -22.43
N ASP A 222 -22.81 -16.09 -23.27
CA ASP A 222 -24.16 -16.53 -22.89
C ASP A 222 -24.20 -17.95 -22.26
N ASP A 223 -23.10 -18.42 -21.66
CA ASP A 223 -22.95 -19.78 -21.12
C ASP A 223 -22.89 -19.77 -19.58
N ASP A 224 -23.89 -20.38 -18.92
CA ASP A 224 -24.08 -20.30 -17.47
C ASP A 224 -22.90 -20.88 -16.66
N ASP A 225 -22.30 -21.98 -17.13
CA ASP A 225 -21.15 -22.61 -16.45
C ASP A 225 -19.88 -21.76 -16.54
N ALA A 226 -19.67 -21.08 -17.68
CA ALA A 226 -18.56 -20.15 -17.86
C ALA A 226 -18.73 -18.90 -16.98
N ALA A 227 -19.97 -18.44 -16.81
CA ALA A 227 -20.30 -17.32 -15.94
C ALA A 227 -20.02 -17.65 -14.45
N ALA A 228 -20.38 -18.86 -13.99
CA ALA A 228 -20.11 -19.30 -12.62
C ALA A 228 -18.60 -19.40 -12.31
N ALA A 229 -17.83 -20.03 -13.21
CA ALA A 229 -16.37 -20.13 -13.06
C ALA A 229 -15.68 -18.75 -13.05
N ALA A 230 -16.19 -17.81 -13.85
CA ALA A 230 -15.70 -16.45 -13.87
C ALA A 230 -16.09 -15.66 -12.61
N ALA A 231 -17.31 -15.85 -12.09
CA ALA A 231 -17.76 -15.26 -10.82
C ALA A 231 -16.91 -15.78 -9.64
N ALA A 232 -16.65 -17.08 -9.57
CA ALA A 232 -15.76 -17.66 -8.57
C ALA A 232 -14.35 -17.03 -8.65
N SER A 233 -13.78 -16.94 -9.86
CA SER A 233 -12.46 -16.33 -10.04
C SER A 233 -12.43 -14.84 -9.64
N ARG A 234 -13.51 -14.10 -9.90
CA ARG A 234 -13.66 -12.70 -9.44
C ARG A 234 -13.65 -12.60 -7.91
N HIS A 235 -14.43 -13.42 -7.22
CA HIS A 235 -14.48 -13.38 -5.76
C HIS A 235 -13.15 -13.78 -5.13
N LEU A 236 -12.47 -14.77 -5.72
CA LEU A 236 -11.14 -15.15 -5.29
C LEU A 236 -10.11 -14.02 -5.47
N PHE A 237 -10.13 -13.34 -6.62
CA PHE A 237 -9.29 -12.16 -6.88
C PHE A 237 -9.48 -11.07 -5.82
N LEU A 238 -10.73 -10.74 -5.54
CA LEU A 238 -11.08 -9.69 -4.58
C LEU A 238 -10.69 -10.07 -3.15
N ALA A 239 -10.91 -11.33 -2.75
CA ALA A 239 -10.48 -11.84 -1.46
C ALA A 239 -8.95 -11.76 -1.28
N THR A 240 -8.19 -12.21 -2.28
CA THR A 240 -6.71 -12.18 -2.28
C THR A 240 -6.19 -10.76 -2.12
N ASN A 241 -6.71 -9.81 -2.89
CA ASN A 241 -6.25 -8.42 -2.81
C ASN A 241 -6.70 -7.75 -1.51
N ALA A 242 -7.92 -8.01 -1.03
CA ALA A 242 -8.42 -7.46 0.22
C ALA A 242 -7.60 -7.95 1.43
N SER A 243 -7.26 -9.24 1.46
CA SER A 243 -6.41 -9.84 2.50
C SER A 243 -4.98 -9.29 2.46
N TYR A 244 -4.42 -9.13 1.26
CA TYR A 244 -3.11 -8.49 1.09
C TYR A 244 -3.09 -7.07 1.67
N VAL A 245 -4.08 -6.23 1.37
CA VAL A 245 -4.19 -4.88 1.93
C VAL A 245 -4.30 -4.92 3.46
N ALA A 246 -5.11 -5.81 4.02
CA ALA A 246 -5.28 -5.94 5.47
C ALA A 246 -3.95 -6.28 6.16
N ARG A 247 -3.22 -7.28 5.65
CA ARG A 247 -1.92 -7.67 6.20
C ARG A 247 -0.89 -6.55 6.10
N ARG A 248 -0.78 -5.91 4.93
CA ARG A 248 0.22 -4.84 4.73
C ARG A 248 -0.09 -3.58 5.52
N ALA A 249 -1.36 -3.29 5.82
CA ALA A 249 -1.72 -2.21 6.73
C ALA A 249 -1.23 -2.46 8.17
N VAL A 250 -1.26 -3.72 8.62
CA VAL A 250 -0.69 -4.14 9.91
C VAL A 250 0.84 -4.06 9.87
N ASP A 251 1.48 -4.63 8.84
CA ASP A 251 2.94 -4.62 8.68
C ASP A 251 3.51 -3.18 8.67
N ALA A 252 2.82 -2.26 8.01
CA ALA A 252 3.21 -0.85 7.92
C ALA A 252 2.88 -0.04 9.19
N GLY A 253 2.22 -0.63 10.18
CA GLY A 253 1.82 0.04 11.42
C GLY A 253 0.75 1.11 11.25
N VAL A 254 -0.03 1.07 10.16
CA VAL A 254 -1.05 2.09 9.84
C VAL A 254 -2.46 1.68 10.24
N GLU A 255 -2.69 0.41 10.58
CA GLU A 255 -4.01 -0.11 10.98
C GLU A 255 -4.68 0.70 12.12
N PRO A 256 -3.97 1.11 13.19
CA PRO A 256 -4.56 1.95 14.24
C PRO A 256 -4.99 3.35 13.76
N LEU A 257 -4.52 3.80 12.60
CA LEU A 257 -4.85 5.13 12.04
C LEU A 257 -6.16 5.12 11.26
N LEU A 258 -6.68 3.94 10.93
CA LEU A 258 -7.85 3.77 10.06
C LEU A 258 -9.17 3.78 10.85
N GLY A 259 -9.08 3.97 12.16
CA GLY A 259 -10.19 4.11 13.08
C GLY A 259 -10.77 2.79 13.57
N ASP A 260 -11.51 2.89 14.67
CA ASP A 260 -12.09 1.73 15.33
C ASP A 260 -12.99 0.92 14.39
N GLY A 261 -12.84 -0.40 14.47
CA GLY A 261 -13.58 -1.36 13.65
C GLY A 261 -13.15 -1.44 12.19
N TRP A 262 -12.09 -0.75 11.75
CA TRP A 262 -11.58 -0.93 10.39
C TRP A 262 -11.19 -2.38 10.13
N ALA A 263 -10.38 -3.00 11.00
CA ALA A 263 -10.00 -4.41 10.88
C ALA A 263 -11.22 -5.35 10.85
N ALA A 264 -12.23 -5.10 11.69
CA ALA A 264 -13.48 -5.87 11.68
C ALA A 264 -14.24 -5.74 10.35
N ARG A 265 -14.39 -4.51 9.82
CA ARG A 265 -15.02 -4.27 8.50
C ARG A 265 -14.26 -4.98 7.38
N ARG A 266 -12.92 -4.97 7.42
CA ARG A 266 -12.06 -5.69 6.47
C ARG A 266 -12.25 -7.21 6.56
N GLY A 267 -12.24 -7.75 7.78
CA GLY A 267 -12.49 -9.17 8.01
C GLY A 267 -13.84 -9.63 7.46
N SER A 268 -14.90 -8.87 7.73
CA SER A 268 -16.24 -9.14 7.18
C SER A 268 -16.28 -9.06 5.65
N LEU A 269 -15.56 -8.12 5.05
CA LEU A 269 -15.47 -8.02 3.58
C LEU A 269 -14.78 -9.24 2.97
N ILE A 270 -13.65 -9.66 3.54
CA ILE A 270 -12.91 -10.85 3.10
C ILE A 270 -13.78 -12.10 3.25
N ALA A 271 -14.42 -12.28 4.41
CA ALA A 271 -15.33 -13.40 4.66
C ALA A 271 -16.49 -13.44 3.65
N ARG A 272 -17.04 -12.29 3.27
CA ARG A 272 -18.07 -12.19 2.22
C ARG A 272 -17.54 -12.66 0.86
N TYR A 273 -16.35 -12.22 0.45
CA TYR A 273 -15.77 -12.70 -0.81
C TYR A 273 -15.47 -14.21 -0.77
N VAL A 274 -15.00 -14.75 0.35
CA VAL A 274 -14.83 -16.20 0.55
C VAL A 274 -16.15 -16.94 0.39
N ALA A 275 -17.22 -16.48 1.05
CA ALA A 275 -18.54 -17.10 0.95
C ALA A 275 -19.08 -17.06 -0.48
N SER A 276 -18.97 -15.92 -1.17
CA SER A 276 -19.42 -15.80 -2.57
C SER A 276 -18.59 -16.65 -3.54
N TYR A 277 -17.28 -16.80 -3.29
CA TYR A 277 -16.44 -17.74 -4.04
C TYR A 277 -16.93 -19.18 -3.85
N VAL A 278 -17.15 -19.59 -2.59
CA VAL A 278 -17.55 -20.96 -2.29
C VAL A 278 -18.91 -21.28 -2.89
N GLU A 279 -19.86 -20.36 -2.78
CA GLU A 279 -21.17 -20.48 -3.40
C GLU A 279 -21.06 -20.64 -4.93
N ALA A 280 -20.29 -19.78 -5.60
CA ALA A 280 -20.15 -19.84 -7.06
C ALA A 280 -19.41 -21.10 -7.54
N CYS A 281 -18.44 -21.61 -6.78
CA CYS A 281 -17.56 -22.70 -7.20
C CYS A 281 -18.07 -24.09 -6.76
N TRP A 282 -18.61 -24.20 -5.54
CA TRP A 282 -18.86 -25.50 -4.89
C TRP A 282 -20.35 -25.80 -4.70
N ALA A 283 -21.24 -24.80 -4.68
CA ALA A 283 -22.67 -25.07 -4.60
C ALA A 283 -23.21 -25.89 -5.80
N PRO A 284 -22.78 -25.65 -7.07
CA PRO A 284 -23.18 -26.50 -8.20
C PRO A 284 -22.73 -27.96 -8.05
N VAL A 285 -21.57 -28.19 -7.43
CA VAL A 285 -21.05 -29.54 -7.14
C VAL A 285 -21.95 -30.22 -6.10
N ALA A 286 -22.27 -29.54 -5.00
CA ALA A 286 -23.15 -30.07 -3.97
C ALA A 286 -24.57 -30.35 -4.49
N ALA A 287 -25.13 -29.44 -5.30
CA ALA A 287 -26.46 -29.56 -5.91
C ALA A 287 -26.61 -30.79 -6.83
N CYS A 288 -25.51 -31.37 -7.33
CA CYS A 288 -25.57 -32.63 -8.06
C CYS A 288 -26.24 -33.76 -7.25
N LEU A 289 -26.14 -33.71 -5.92
CA LEU A 289 -26.67 -34.72 -4.99
C LEU A 289 -28.20 -34.61 -4.79
N GLU A 290 -28.81 -33.48 -5.14
CA GLU A 290 -30.25 -33.21 -4.92
C GLU A 290 -31.16 -33.72 -6.06
N THR A 291 -30.59 -34.41 -7.05
CA THR A 291 -31.33 -34.77 -8.27
C THR A 291 -32.39 -35.85 -8.05
N ALA A 292 -33.63 -35.40 -7.80
CA ALA A 292 -34.81 -36.24 -7.64
C ALA A 292 -35.04 -37.15 -8.87
N GLY A 293 -35.37 -38.43 -8.61
CA GLY A 293 -35.76 -39.40 -9.63
C GLY A 293 -34.62 -40.08 -10.40
N ARG A 294 -33.35 -39.77 -10.10
CA ARG A 294 -32.19 -40.45 -10.72
C ARG A 294 -31.70 -41.65 -9.90
N LYS A 295 -31.08 -42.64 -10.57
CA LYS A 295 -30.46 -43.79 -9.89
C LYS A 295 -29.29 -43.30 -9.01
N PRO A 296 -29.19 -43.72 -7.73
CA PRO A 296 -28.18 -43.20 -6.80
C PRO A 296 -26.72 -43.32 -7.27
N VAL A 297 -26.40 -44.37 -8.02
CA VAL A 297 -25.06 -44.58 -8.63
C VAL A 297 -24.74 -43.48 -9.65
N LYS A 298 -25.71 -43.08 -10.49
CA LYS A 298 -25.50 -42.04 -11.50
C LYS A 298 -25.34 -40.66 -10.88
N VAL A 299 -26.05 -40.40 -9.79
CA VAL A 299 -25.94 -39.16 -9.00
C VAL A 299 -24.55 -39.04 -8.39
N ALA A 300 -24.06 -40.10 -7.73
CA ALA A 300 -22.71 -40.14 -7.17
C ALA A 300 -21.61 -39.98 -8.23
N ALA A 301 -21.78 -40.60 -9.41
CA ALA A 301 -20.85 -40.43 -10.52
C ALA A 301 -20.84 -39.01 -11.08
N LYS A 302 -22.01 -38.37 -11.23
CA LYS A 302 -22.11 -36.97 -11.65
C LYS A 302 -21.43 -36.04 -10.64
N PHE A 303 -21.71 -36.22 -9.35
CA PHE A 303 -21.04 -35.47 -8.28
C PHE A 303 -19.52 -35.63 -8.36
N SER A 304 -19.01 -36.85 -8.48
CA SER A 304 -17.56 -37.10 -8.51
C SER A 304 -16.90 -36.41 -9.71
N SER A 305 -17.54 -36.46 -10.88
CA SER A 305 -17.06 -35.75 -12.07
C SER A 305 -17.03 -34.23 -11.88
N ALA A 306 -18.08 -33.66 -11.31
CA ALA A 306 -18.17 -32.22 -11.05
C ALA A 306 -17.15 -31.77 -9.98
N PHE A 307 -16.93 -32.60 -8.95
CA PHE A 307 -15.91 -32.36 -7.95
C PHE A 307 -14.51 -32.37 -8.55
N ASP A 308 -14.17 -33.38 -9.35
CA ASP A 308 -12.86 -33.47 -9.98
C ASP A 308 -12.60 -32.28 -10.90
N GLU A 309 -13.58 -31.88 -11.70
CA GLU A 309 -13.47 -30.71 -12.58
C GLU A 309 -13.24 -29.42 -11.79
N ALA A 310 -14.02 -29.20 -10.73
CA ALA A 310 -13.84 -28.06 -9.84
C ALA A 310 -12.46 -28.10 -9.17
N TYR A 311 -12.06 -29.25 -8.63
CA TYR A 311 -10.76 -29.45 -7.96
C TYR A 311 -9.58 -29.13 -8.90
N GLU A 312 -9.55 -29.73 -10.09
CA GLU A 312 -8.49 -29.52 -11.09
C GLU A 312 -8.39 -28.05 -11.52
N SER A 313 -9.52 -27.34 -11.59
CA SER A 313 -9.53 -25.90 -11.92
C SER A 313 -8.91 -25.00 -10.85
N GLN A 314 -8.82 -25.49 -9.61
CA GLN A 314 -8.38 -24.72 -8.43
C GLN A 314 -7.04 -25.19 -7.86
N VAL A 315 -6.64 -26.45 -8.04
CA VAL A 315 -5.46 -27.03 -7.35
C VAL A 315 -4.15 -26.32 -7.69
N HIS A 316 -3.97 -25.89 -8.95
CA HIS A 316 -2.76 -25.20 -9.40
C HIS A 316 -2.73 -23.70 -9.08
N ARG A 317 -3.81 -23.17 -8.51
CA ARG A 317 -3.86 -21.78 -8.06
C ARG A 317 -2.97 -21.64 -6.82
N GLU A 318 -2.43 -20.45 -6.60
CA GLU A 318 -1.63 -20.15 -5.41
C GLU A 318 -2.26 -18.98 -4.65
N ILE A 319 -2.45 -19.16 -3.35
CA ILE A 319 -2.88 -18.08 -2.45
C ILE A 319 -1.76 -17.83 -1.44
N PRO A 320 -1.04 -16.70 -1.53
CA PRO A 320 0.11 -16.42 -0.67
C PRO A 320 -0.21 -16.20 0.82
N ASP A 321 -1.46 -15.87 1.15
CA ASP A 321 -1.89 -15.64 2.52
C ASP A 321 -2.42 -16.94 3.15
N PRO A 322 -1.72 -17.53 4.13
CA PRO A 322 -2.14 -18.78 4.74
C PRO A 322 -3.49 -18.68 5.46
N ALA A 323 -3.80 -17.55 6.09
CA ALA A 323 -5.07 -17.38 6.80
C ALA A 323 -6.26 -17.35 5.83
N LEU A 324 -6.11 -16.65 4.70
CA LEU A 324 -7.11 -16.66 3.63
C LEU A 324 -7.24 -18.05 3.00
N ARG A 325 -6.11 -18.73 2.79
CA ARG A 325 -6.06 -20.08 2.22
C ARG A 325 -6.85 -21.06 3.08
N ASP A 326 -6.58 -21.08 4.39
CA ASP A 326 -7.28 -21.95 5.33
C ASP A 326 -8.77 -21.62 5.41
N ALA A 327 -9.14 -20.33 5.36
CA ALA A 327 -10.53 -19.92 5.34
C ALA A 327 -11.29 -20.43 4.10
N LEU A 328 -10.68 -20.38 2.92
CA LEU A 328 -11.26 -20.90 1.68
C LEU A 328 -11.42 -22.42 1.70
N ARG A 329 -10.38 -23.14 2.13
CA ARG A 329 -10.39 -24.61 2.25
C ARG A 329 -11.45 -25.08 3.23
N LYS A 330 -11.48 -24.46 4.41
CA LYS A 330 -12.47 -24.76 5.44
C LYS A 330 -13.89 -24.53 4.93
N ALA A 331 -14.18 -23.38 4.32
CA ALA A 331 -15.51 -23.07 3.81
C ALA A 331 -15.94 -24.02 2.68
N ALA A 332 -15.03 -24.43 1.79
CA ALA A 332 -15.32 -25.44 0.78
C ALA A 332 -15.61 -26.83 1.39
N SER A 333 -14.80 -27.25 2.37
CA SER A 333 -15.00 -28.53 3.08
C SER A 333 -16.35 -28.56 3.82
N GLU A 334 -16.68 -27.49 4.55
CA GLU A 334 -17.94 -27.35 5.27
C GLU A 334 -19.18 -27.38 4.36
N MET A 335 -19.04 -27.01 3.08
CA MET A 335 -20.12 -27.11 2.10
C MET A 335 -20.22 -28.52 1.49
N VAL A 336 -19.11 -29.06 1.00
CA VAL A 336 -19.12 -30.27 0.15
C VAL A 336 -19.18 -31.55 0.98
N VAL A 337 -18.37 -31.64 2.05
CA VAL A 337 -18.17 -32.90 2.80
C VAL A 337 -19.43 -33.32 3.55
N PRO A 338 -20.15 -32.44 4.27
CA PRO A 338 -21.39 -32.82 4.94
C PRO A 338 -22.50 -33.25 3.96
N ALA A 339 -22.65 -32.54 2.84
CA ALA A 339 -23.64 -32.86 1.82
C ALA A 339 -23.40 -34.27 1.23
N TYR A 340 -22.15 -34.57 0.87
CA TYR A 340 -21.78 -35.89 0.35
C TYR A 340 -21.91 -36.99 1.40
N SER A 341 -21.50 -36.73 2.64
CA SER A 341 -21.61 -37.69 3.75
C SER A 341 -23.05 -38.07 4.03
N ALA A 342 -23.96 -37.09 4.10
CA ALA A 342 -25.38 -37.32 4.28
C ALA A 342 -25.97 -38.16 3.13
N TYR A 343 -25.56 -37.86 1.89
CA TYR A 343 -25.97 -38.63 0.72
C TYR A 343 -25.50 -40.10 0.81
N LEU A 344 -24.25 -40.36 1.20
CA LEU A 344 -23.73 -41.72 1.36
C LEU A 344 -24.43 -42.50 2.50
N GLN A 345 -24.81 -41.82 3.58
CA GLN A 345 -25.57 -42.44 4.68
C GLN A 345 -26.96 -42.90 4.21
N ASN A 346 -27.63 -42.10 3.36
CA ASN A 346 -28.93 -42.45 2.79
C ASN A 346 -28.84 -43.55 1.73
N HIS A 347 -27.63 -43.88 1.25
CA HIS A 347 -27.39 -44.91 0.24
C HIS A 347 -26.24 -45.86 0.63
N PRO A 348 -26.39 -46.70 1.67
CA PRO A 348 -25.31 -47.53 2.22
C PRO A 348 -24.69 -48.50 1.21
N LYS A 349 -25.48 -48.93 0.20
CA LYS A 349 -25.01 -49.80 -0.88
C LYS A 349 -23.94 -49.14 -1.78
N LEU A 350 -23.83 -47.82 -1.77
CA LEU A 350 -22.83 -47.07 -2.53
C LEU A 350 -21.49 -46.96 -1.80
N GLN A 351 -21.47 -47.00 -0.47
CA GLN A 351 -20.26 -46.74 0.33
C GLN A 351 -19.06 -47.62 -0.04
N LYS A 352 -19.30 -48.83 -0.57
CA LYS A 352 -18.24 -49.76 -0.97
C LYS A 352 -17.71 -49.54 -2.40
N ASN A 353 -18.42 -48.78 -3.23
CA ASN A 353 -18.17 -48.65 -4.68
C ASN A 353 -18.11 -47.18 -5.14
N VAL A 354 -17.85 -46.24 -4.23
CA VAL A 354 -17.71 -44.81 -4.56
C VAL A 354 -16.31 -44.48 -5.04
N ARG A 355 -16.21 -43.50 -5.94
CA ARG A 355 -14.93 -43.03 -6.49
C ARG A 355 -14.09 -42.28 -5.45
N HIS A 356 -14.75 -41.54 -4.57
CA HIS A 356 -14.13 -40.83 -3.47
C HIS A 356 -14.88 -41.14 -2.18
N THR A 357 -14.14 -41.33 -1.10
CA THR A 357 -14.68 -41.33 0.26
C THR A 357 -14.84 -39.90 0.76
N ALA A 358 -15.71 -39.66 1.74
CA ALA A 358 -15.86 -38.34 2.35
C ALA A 358 -14.53 -37.80 2.94
N GLY A 359 -13.70 -38.69 3.51
CA GLY A 359 -12.39 -38.33 4.04
C GLY A 359 -11.36 -37.98 2.94
N GLU A 360 -11.44 -38.63 1.78
CA GLU A 360 -10.60 -38.27 0.63
C GLU A 360 -10.98 -36.90 0.06
N LEU A 361 -12.29 -36.58 -0.02
CA LEU A 361 -12.74 -35.26 -0.46
C LEU A 361 -12.22 -34.16 0.47
N ASP A 362 -12.32 -34.36 1.78
CA ASP A 362 -11.79 -33.42 2.76
C ASP A 362 -10.28 -33.22 2.57
N ARG A 363 -9.51 -34.32 2.45
CA ARG A 363 -8.07 -34.24 2.20
C ARG A 363 -7.75 -33.45 0.93
N LEU A 364 -8.43 -33.73 -0.19
CA LEU A 364 -8.21 -33.03 -1.46
C LEU A 364 -8.52 -31.54 -1.33
N LEU A 365 -9.63 -31.17 -0.67
CA LEU A 365 -9.97 -29.76 -0.46
C LEU A 365 -8.90 -29.02 0.35
N TRP A 366 -8.25 -29.69 1.30
CA TRP A 366 -7.12 -29.12 2.06
C TRP A 366 -5.81 -29.00 1.25
N GLU A 367 -5.71 -29.64 0.08
CA GLU A 367 -4.55 -29.50 -0.84
C GLU A 367 -4.68 -28.28 -1.77
N LEU A 368 -5.88 -27.70 -1.92
CA LEU A 368 -6.12 -26.57 -2.81
C LEU A 368 -5.27 -25.34 -2.47
N PHE A 369 -4.85 -24.58 -3.48
CA PHE A 369 -4.19 -23.27 -3.32
C PHE A 369 -2.74 -23.27 -2.81
N GLU A 370 -2.07 -24.42 -2.74
CA GLU A 370 -0.63 -24.49 -2.43
C GLU A 370 0.28 -23.99 -3.56
N GLY A 371 -0.21 -23.98 -4.81
CA GLY A 371 0.60 -23.70 -6.00
C GLY A 371 1.56 -24.84 -6.39
N GLU A 372 2.32 -24.66 -7.48
CA GLU A 372 3.24 -25.68 -8.03
C GLU A 372 4.41 -26.05 -7.10
N ALA A 373 4.66 -25.28 -6.03
CA ALA A 373 5.72 -25.54 -5.08
C ALA A 373 5.48 -26.80 -4.20
N ALA A 374 4.23 -27.23 -4.04
CA ALA A 374 3.90 -28.46 -3.30
C ALA A 374 4.21 -29.74 -4.09
N GLU A 375 4.14 -29.72 -5.43
CA GLU A 375 4.48 -30.87 -6.26
C GLU A 375 5.96 -31.26 -6.16
N ARG A 376 6.86 -30.27 -6.03
CA ARG A 376 8.30 -30.53 -5.85
C ARG A 376 8.64 -31.17 -4.52
N ASN A 377 7.88 -30.89 -3.46
CA ASN A 377 8.11 -31.49 -2.14
C ASN A 377 7.49 -32.89 -2.00
N LYS A 378 6.51 -33.26 -2.83
CA LYS A 378 5.98 -34.62 -2.93
C LYS A 378 6.87 -35.56 -3.77
N LEU A 379 7.77 -35.03 -4.60
CA LEU A 379 8.74 -35.79 -5.41
C LEU A 379 10.10 -36.00 -4.70
N LEU A 380 10.29 -35.44 -3.50
CA LEU A 380 11.51 -35.53 -2.69
C LEU A 380 11.33 -36.32 -1.38
N LEU A 381 10.17 -36.95 -1.20
CA LEU A 381 9.88 -38.00 -0.21
C LEU A 381 9.52 -39.28 -0.96
#